data_AF-A0A0J9E519-F1
#
_entry.id   AF-A0A0J9E519-F1
#
_cell.length_a   1.000
_cell.length_b   1.000
_cell.length_c   1.000
_cell.angle_alpha   90.00
_cell.angle_beta   90.00
_cell.angle_gamma   90.00
#
_symmetry.space_group_name_H-M   'P 1'
#
loop_
_entity.id
_entity.type
_entity.pdbx_description
1 polymer ?
#
loop_
_entity_poly.entity_id
_entity_poly.type
_entity_poly.pdbx_seq_one_letter_code
_entity_poly.pdbx_strand_id
1 'polypeptide(L)'
;MADGMADQRGFFDLDERYAALSKAGDPLERLPSVLEFEIFRIGLEVALNRSDGAKGGRPAFDPVMMFKARVLQAVYGLSDAQTEFQILDRRSFGRFLGLDDGDRVPDETTIWRFREALVRAGPSGSPVRIVRHAPEN
;
A
#
# COMPACT_ATOMS: atom_id res chain seq x y z
N MET A 1 -8.54 45.55 13.61
CA MET A 1 -9.04 44.20 13.31
C MET A 1 -7.83 43.40 12.88
N ALA A 2 -7.44 42.40 13.67
CA ALA A 2 -6.18 41.69 13.51
C ALA A 2 -6.22 40.79 12.26
N ASP A 3 -5.20 40.95 11.43
CA ASP A 3 -4.91 40.16 10.25
C ASP A 3 -4.54 38.73 10.68
N GLY A 4 -5.25 37.74 10.14
CA GLY A 4 -5.02 36.33 10.44
C GLY A 4 -3.77 35.86 9.74
N MET A 5 -2.60 36.01 10.38
CA MET A 5 -1.39 35.31 9.99
C MET A 5 -1.65 33.81 10.14
N ALA A 6 -1.87 33.14 9.01
CA ALA A 6 -1.81 31.70 8.93
C ALA A 6 -0.44 31.26 9.44
N ASP A 7 -0.44 30.63 10.62
CA ASP A 7 0.71 29.96 11.19
C ASP A 7 1.21 28.93 10.17
N GLN A 8 2.28 29.27 9.46
CA GLN A 8 2.89 28.38 8.49
C GLN A 8 3.52 27.24 9.28
N ARG A 9 3.03 26.01 9.04
CA ARG A 9 3.69 24.80 9.54
C ARG A 9 5.17 24.86 9.23
N GLY A 10 6.00 24.59 10.24
CA GLY A 10 7.44 24.55 10.11
C GLY A 10 7.84 23.53 9.05
N PHE A 11 8.89 23.86 8.29
CA PHE A 11 9.37 23.04 7.18
C PHE A 11 9.71 21.59 7.59
N PHE A 12 10.05 21.37 8.87
CA PHE A 12 10.43 20.07 9.43
C PHE A 12 9.33 19.40 10.29
N ASP A 13 8.15 20.00 10.42
CA ASP A 13 7.08 19.50 11.31
C ASP A 13 6.66 18.06 10.98
N LEU A 14 6.72 17.67 9.70
CA LEU A 14 6.38 16.31 9.27
C LEU A 14 7.47 15.30 9.64
N ASP A 15 8.74 15.65 9.44
CA ASP A 15 9.89 14.82 9.78
C ASP A 15 9.95 14.56 11.28
N GLU A 16 9.69 15.58 12.11
CA GLU A 16 9.63 15.44 13.56
C GLU A 16 8.50 14.49 14.00
N ARG A 17 7.34 14.58 13.37
CA ARG A 17 6.22 13.67 13.65
C ARG A 17 6.53 12.25 13.22
N TYR A 18 7.18 12.05 12.08
CA TYR A 18 7.63 10.74 11.64
C TYR A 18 8.69 10.16 12.59
N ALA A 19 9.67 10.94 13.02
CA ALA A 19 10.67 10.52 14.00
C ALA A 19 10.02 10.13 15.34
N ALA A 20 9.00 10.87 15.79
CA ALA A 20 8.24 10.52 16.98
C ALA A 20 7.48 9.20 16.84
N LEU A 21 6.88 8.93 15.68
CA LEU A 21 6.21 7.65 15.38
C LEU A 21 7.22 6.49 15.31
N SER A 22 8.36 6.68 14.65
CA SER A 22 9.44 5.68 14.63
C SER A 22 9.91 5.35 16.04
N LYS A 23 10.12 6.37 16.89
CA LYS A 23 10.50 6.20 18.30
C LYS A 23 9.44 5.49 19.13
N ALA A 24 8.16 5.74 18.86
CA ALA A 24 7.05 5.05 19.50
C ALA A 24 6.90 3.58 19.03
N GLY A 25 7.60 3.20 17.95
CA GLY A 25 7.61 1.85 17.42
C GLY A 25 6.44 1.58 16.46
N ASP A 26 6.28 2.43 15.44
CA ASP A 26 5.29 2.22 14.38
C ASP A 26 5.38 0.79 13.81
N PRO A 27 4.34 -0.05 14.00
CA PRO A 27 4.37 -1.43 13.53
C PRO A 27 4.48 -1.53 12.00
N LEU A 28 4.01 -0.52 11.26
CA LEU A 28 4.08 -0.51 9.80
C LEU A 28 5.49 -0.23 9.27
N GLU A 29 6.36 0.41 10.04
CA GLU A 29 7.80 0.51 9.69
C GLU A 29 8.51 -0.83 9.80
N ARG A 30 8.05 -1.72 10.69
CA ARG A 30 8.65 -3.04 10.91
C ARG A 30 8.18 -4.07 9.89
N LEU A 31 7.00 -3.90 9.30
CA LEU A 31 6.45 -4.90 8.39
C LEU A 31 7.34 -5.15 7.15
N PRO A 32 7.89 -4.13 6.48
CA PRO A 32 8.82 -4.32 5.36
C PRO A 32 10.17 -4.96 5.74
N SER A 33 10.59 -4.92 7.01
CA SER A 33 11.83 -5.59 7.42
C SER A 33 11.66 -7.08 7.63
N VAL A 34 10.43 -7.54 7.86
CA VAL A 34 10.09 -8.97 8.02
C VAL A 34 9.62 -9.58 6.71
N LEU A 35 9.00 -8.78 5.84
CA LEU A 35 8.49 -9.22 4.54
C LEU A 35 9.08 -8.38 3.40
N GLU A 36 9.89 -9.01 2.56
CA GLU A 36 10.38 -8.41 1.32
C GLU A 36 9.25 -8.39 0.28
N PHE A 37 8.52 -7.26 0.19
CA PHE A 37 7.36 -7.13 -0.69
C PHE A 37 7.69 -7.22 -2.19
N GLU A 38 8.92 -6.89 -2.59
CA GLU A 38 9.31 -6.86 -4.00
C GLU A 38 9.38 -8.26 -4.63
N ILE A 39 9.57 -9.34 -3.83
CA ILE A 39 9.53 -10.72 -4.34
C ILE A 39 8.17 -11.06 -4.98
N PHE A 40 7.11 -10.32 -4.61
CA PHE A 40 5.76 -10.51 -5.13
C PHE A 40 5.55 -9.86 -6.50
N ARG A 41 6.42 -8.94 -6.93
CA ARG A 41 6.22 -8.10 -8.13
C ARG A 41 5.92 -8.93 -9.38
N ILE A 42 6.79 -9.88 -9.71
CA ILE A 42 6.63 -10.70 -10.92
C ILE A 42 5.30 -11.47 -10.89
N GLY A 43 4.97 -12.07 -9.75
CA GLY A 43 3.70 -12.80 -9.59
C GLY A 43 2.49 -11.88 -9.73
N LEU A 44 2.55 -10.68 -9.16
CA LEU A 44 1.49 -9.67 -9.27
C LEU A 44 1.35 -9.16 -10.71
N GLU A 45 2.45 -8.87 -11.41
CA GLU A 45 2.41 -8.40 -12.80
C GLU A 45 1.81 -9.44 -13.74
N VAL A 46 2.18 -10.72 -13.57
CA VAL A 46 1.58 -11.85 -14.30
C VAL A 46 0.10 -11.98 -13.98
N ALA A 47 -0.28 -11.96 -12.69
CA ALA A 47 -1.67 -12.10 -12.27
C ALA A 47 -2.56 -10.96 -12.79
N LEU A 48 -2.03 -9.74 -12.82
CA LEU A 48 -2.76 -8.57 -13.29
C LEU A 48 -2.83 -8.51 -14.83
N ASN A 49 -2.09 -9.37 -15.54
CA ASN A 49 -2.02 -9.44 -17.00
C ASN A 49 -1.91 -8.04 -17.64
N ARG A 50 -1.01 -7.21 -17.08
CA ARG A 50 -0.88 -5.83 -17.49
C ARG A 50 -0.22 -5.78 -18.86
N SER A 51 -0.92 -5.20 -19.84
CA SER A 51 -0.33 -4.87 -21.13
C SER A 51 0.57 -3.64 -21.00
N ASP A 52 1.51 -3.50 -21.93
CA ASP A 52 2.66 -2.57 -21.94
C ASP A 52 2.31 -1.07 -22.00
N GLY A 53 1.11 -0.65 -21.58
CA GLY A 53 0.70 0.76 -21.57
C GLY A 53 0.44 1.36 -22.95
N ALA A 54 0.55 0.57 -24.02
CA ALA A 54 0.48 1.02 -25.42
C ALA A 54 -0.86 1.68 -25.83
N LYS A 55 -1.91 1.61 -25.01
CA LYS A 55 -3.23 2.22 -25.31
C LYS A 55 -3.45 3.63 -24.74
N GLY A 56 -2.45 4.22 -24.10
CA GLY A 56 -2.58 5.54 -23.48
C GLY A 56 -3.53 5.54 -22.26
N GLY A 57 -3.41 6.58 -21.43
CA GLY A 57 -4.17 6.74 -20.19
C GLY A 57 -3.29 7.04 -18.98
N ARG A 58 -3.94 7.26 -17.83
CA ARG A 58 -3.21 7.51 -16.57
C ARG A 58 -2.47 6.24 -16.15
N PRO A 59 -1.19 6.31 -15.78
CA PRO A 59 -0.44 5.14 -15.33
C PRO A 59 -1.17 4.38 -14.21
N ALA A 60 -1.18 3.06 -14.29
CA ALA A 60 -1.69 2.22 -13.22
C ALA A 60 -0.83 2.38 -11.97
N PHE A 61 -1.43 2.14 -10.80
CA PHE A 61 -0.66 2.11 -9.55
C PHE A 61 0.35 0.96 -9.55
N ASP A 62 1.46 1.16 -8.84
CA ASP A 62 2.45 0.11 -8.61
C ASP A 62 1.77 -1.13 -7.98
N PRO A 63 1.99 -2.33 -8.54
CA PRO A 63 1.31 -3.53 -8.06
C PRO A 63 1.72 -3.91 -6.63
N VAL A 64 2.96 -3.63 -6.22
CA VAL A 64 3.47 -3.91 -4.88
C VAL A 64 2.84 -2.95 -3.87
N MET A 65 2.67 -1.66 -4.21
CA MET A 65 1.91 -0.71 -3.40
C MET A 65 0.46 -1.17 -3.20
N MET A 66 -0.22 -1.58 -4.28
CA MET A 66 -1.59 -2.11 -4.18
C MET A 66 -1.66 -3.40 -3.35
N PHE A 67 -0.64 -4.25 -3.41
CA PHE A 67 -0.53 -5.43 -2.57
C PHE A 67 -0.33 -5.07 -1.09
N LYS A 68 0.50 -4.08 -0.78
CA LYS A 68 0.63 -3.52 0.57
C LYS A 68 -0.70 -2.98 1.10
N ALA A 69 -1.52 -2.33 0.26
CA ALA A 69 -2.86 -1.90 0.65
C ALA A 69 -3.78 -3.08 1.02
N ARG A 70 -3.67 -4.22 0.32
CA ARG A 70 -4.36 -5.46 0.71
C ARG A 70 -3.86 -6.01 2.04
N VAL A 71 -2.57 -5.87 2.35
CA VAL A 71 -2.03 -6.23 3.65
C VAL A 71 -2.60 -5.35 4.76
N LEU A 72 -2.74 -4.03 4.53
CA LEU A 72 -3.44 -3.15 5.47
C LEU A 72 -4.88 -3.60 5.71
N GLN A 73 -5.62 -3.98 4.66
CA GLN A 73 -6.97 -4.53 4.81
C GLN A 73 -7.00 -5.78 5.66
N ALA A 74 -6.05 -6.70 5.48
CA ALA A 74 -5.98 -7.94 6.25
C ALA A 74 -5.61 -7.72 7.72
N VAL A 75 -4.66 -6.82 8.00
CA VAL A 75 -4.17 -6.55 9.36
C VAL A 75 -5.16 -5.73 10.17
N TYR A 76 -5.84 -4.76 9.55
CA TYR A 76 -6.76 -3.85 10.24
C TYR A 76 -8.25 -4.13 10.00
N GLY A 77 -8.59 -5.16 9.21
CA GLY A 77 -9.99 -5.54 8.93
C GLY A 77 -10.77 -4.50 8.13
N LEU A 78 -10.12 -3.83 7.17
CA LEU A 78 -10.71 -2.70 6.44
C LEU A 78 -11.48 -3.15 5.19
N SER A 79 -12.60 -2.48 4.92
CA SER A 79 -13.27 -2.55 3.60
C SER A 79 -12.49 -1.76 2.55
N ASP A 80 -12.90 -1.84 1.28
CA ASP A 80 -12.25 -1.08 0.19
C ASP A 80 -12.41 0.44 0.41
N ALA A 81 -13.64 0.92 0.68
CA ALA A 81 -13.91 2.31 1.06
C ALA A 81 -13.14 2.77 2.31
N GLN A 82 -13.10 1.93 3.36
CA GLN A 82 -12.38 2.29 4.57
C GLN A 82 -10.88 2.35 4.32
N THR A 83 -10.35 1.56 3.39
CA THR A 83 -8.92 1.60 3.03
C THR A 83 -8.56 2.90 2.36
N GLU A 84 -9.35 3.34 1.37
CA GLU A 84 -9.19 4.66 0.75
C GLU A 84 -9.19 5.77 1.82
N PHE A 85 -10.22 5.80 2.67
CA PHE A 85 -10.35 6.80 3.72
C PHE A 85 -9.14 6.81 4.67
N GLN A 86 -8.69 5.64 5.11
CA GLN A 86 -7.57 5.53 6.05
C GLN A 86 -6.23 5.90 5.42
N ILE A 87 -6.03 5.67 4.12
CA ILE A 87 -4.81 6.13 3.44
C ILE A 87 -4.79 7.66 3.36
N LEU A 88 -5.93 8.30 3.11
CA LEU A 88 -6.07 9.76 3.08
C LEU A 88 -5.89 10.41 4.47
N ASP A 89 -6.40 9.75 5.51
CA ASP A 89 -6.42 10.29 6.88
C ASP A 89 -5.12 10.00 7.66
N ARG A 90 -4.51 8.83 7.46
CA ARG A 90 -3.40 8.34 8.28
C ARG A 90 -2.09 8.33 7.53
N ARG A 91 -1.22 9.28 7.91
CA ARG A 91 0.14 9.37 7.36
C ARG A 91 0.99 8.10 7.52
N SER A 92 0.79 7.32 8.59
CA SER A 92 1.52 6.05 8.73
C SER A 92 1.15 5.04 7.64
N PHE A 93 -0.09 5.09 7.13
CA PHE A 93 -0.52 4.26 6.00
C PHE A 93 0.09 4.77 4.70
N GLY A 94 0.03 6.09 4.45
CA GLY A 94 0.71 6.72 3.32
C GLY A 94 2.20 6.35 3.27
N ARG A 95 2.92 6.57 4.37
CA ARG A 95 4.34 6.21 4.52
C ARG A 95 4.62 4.73 4.26
N PHE A 96 3.78 3.82 4.78
CA PHE A 96 3.92 2.38 4.53
C PHE A 96 3.76 2.01 3.04
N LEU A 97 2.83 2.67 2.36
CA LEU A 97 2.57 2.52 0.93
C LEU A 97 3.61 3.22 0.05
N GLY A 98 4.47 4.08 0.63
CA GLY A 98 5.42 4.91 -0.10
C GLY A 98 4.74 6.09 -0.82
N LEU A 99 3.69 6.64 -0.20
CA LEU A 99 2.96 7.82 -0.67
C LEU A 99 3.32 9.02 0.21
N ASP A 100 3.62 10.14 -0.43
CA ASP A 100 3.83 11.44 0.19
C ASP A 100 2.59 12.35 0.08
N ASP A 101 2.63 13.50 0.77
CA ASP A 101 1.56 14.50 0.73
C ASP A 101 1.38 15.01 -0.72
N GLY A 102 0.19 14.77 -1.29
CA GLY A 102 -0.16 15.16 -2.66
C GLY A 102 -0.05 14.03 -3.69
N ASP A 103 0.48 12.87 -3.31
CA ASP A 103 0.42 11.68 -4.16
C ASP A 103 -1.02 11.21 -4.38
N ARG A 104 -1.22 10.51 -5.49
CA ARG A 104 -2.52 9.89 -5.77
C ARG A 104 -2.74 8.72 -4.81
N VAL A 105 -3.90 8.70 -4.17
CA VAL A 105 -4.40 7.55 -3.39
C VAL A 105 -5.31 6.67 -4.27
N PRO A 106 -5.22 5.34 -4.18
CA PRO A 106 -6.16 4.45 -4.85
C PRO A 106 -7.55 4.57 -4.22
N ASP A 107 -8.54 4.87 -5.05
CA ASP A 107 -9.95 4.90 -4.63
C ASP A 107 -10.51 3.49 -4.38
N GLU A 108 -11.66 3.41 -3.72
CA GLU A 108 -12.40 2.17 -3.43
C GLU A 108 -12.51 1.28 -4.67
N THR A 109 -12.88 1.86 -5.81
CA THR A 109 -13.10 1.11 -7.05
C THR A 109 -11.78 0.52 -7.57
N THR A 110 -10.68 1.23 -7.42
CA THR A 110 -9.34 0.79 -7.80
C THR A 110 -8.88 -0.38 -6.93
N ILE A 111 -9.11 -0.29 -5.61
CA ILE A 111 -8.79 -1.36 -4.66
C ILE A 111 -9.64 -2.60 -4.97
N TRP A 112 -10.94 -2.41 -5.21
CA TRP A 112 -11.85 -3.48 -5.62
C TRP A 112 -11.38 -4.18 -6.90
N ARG A 113 -11.08 -3.42 -7.97
CA ARG A 113 -10.59 -3.97 -9.26
C ARG A 113 -9.30 -4.76 -9.10
N PHE A 114 -8.40 -4.29 -8.25
CA PHE A 114 -7.15 -5.00 -7.97
C PHE A 114 -7.42 -6.35 -7.30
N ARG A 115 -8.31 -6.40 -6.31
CA ARG A 115 -8.72 -7.66 -5.67
C ARG A 115 -9.35 -8.61 -6.68
N GLU A 116 -10.29 -8.14 -7.50
CA GLU A 116 -10.96 -8.96 -8.51
C GLU A 116 -9.96 -9.54 -9.52
N ALA A 117 -8.96 -8.76 -9.93
CA ALA A 117 -7.91 -9.24 -10.82
C ALA A 117 -7.08 -10.37 -10.19
N LEU A 118 -6.72 -10.26 -8.91
CA LEU A 118 -6.01 -11.34 -8.19
C LEU A 118 -6.87 -12.59 -8.05
N VAL A 119 -8.17 -12.44 -7.76
CA VAL A 119 -9.10 -13.59 -7.67
C VAL A 119 -9.21 -14.29 -9.02
N ARG A 120 -9.33 -13.53 -10.13
CA ARG A 120 -9.43 -14.09 -11.48
C ARG A 120 -8.16 -14.83 -11.92
N ALA A 121 -6.98 -14.36 -11.50
CA ALA A 121 -5.71 -15.03 -11.80
C ALA A 121 -5.57 -16.41 -11.12
N GLY A 122 -6.32 -16.64 -10.03
CA GLY A 122 -6.30 -17.88 -9.27
C GLY A 122 -4.95 -18.16 -8.57
N PRO A 123 -4.84 -19.30 -7.86
CA PRO A 123 -3.64 -19.66 -7.10
C PRO A 123 -2.38 -19.85 -7.96
N SER A 124 -2.55 -20.04 -9.27
CA SER A 124 -1.42 -20.17 -10.21
C SER A 124 -0.71 -18.84 -10.48
N GLY A 125 -1.32 -17.71 -10.08
CA GLY A 125 -0.70 -16.38 -10.00
C GLY A 125 -0.33 -15.97 -8.57
N SER A 126 -0.38 -16.89 -7.59
CA SER A 126 0.12 -16.60 -6.24
C SER A 126 1.66 -16.50 -6.27
N PRO A 127 2.26 -15.35 -5.92
CA PRO A 127 3.72 -15.23 -5.74
C PRO A 127 4.27 -16.11 -4.61
N VAL A 128 3.41 -16.67 -3.75
CA VAL A 128 3.80 -17.53 -2.64
C VAL A 128 3.44 -18.97 -2.93
N ARG A 129 4.42 -19.74 -3.42
CA ARG A 129 4.40 -21.20 -3.29
C ARG A 129 4.73 -21.51 -1.82
N ILE A 130 3.71 -21.76 -1.00
CA ILE A 130 3.94 -22.37 0.32
C ILE A 130 4.39 -23.80 0.04
N VAL A 131 5.70 -24.04 0.08
CA VAL A 131 6.25 -25.41 0.10
C VAL A 131 5.85 -25.99 1.45
N ARG A 132 4.77 -26.77 1.49
CA ARG A 132 4.44 -27.57 2.66
C ARG A 132 5.52 -28.65 2.77
N HIS A 133 6.49 -28.45 3.65
CA HIS A 133 7.36 -29.53 4.06
C HIS A 133 6.52 -30.50 4.89
N ALA A 134 6.20 -31.66 4.32
CA ALA A 134 5.69 -32.76 5.10
C ALA A 134 6.83 -33.28 6.00
N PRO A 135 6.57 -33.60 7.28
CA PRO A 135 7.53 -34.36 8.07
C PRO A 135 7.58 -35.79 7.52
N GLU A 136 8.77 -36.23 7.15
CA GLU A 136 9.05 -37.61 6.78
C GLU A 136 8.94 -38.48 8.05
N ASN A 137 8.24 -39.60 7.94
CA ASN A 137 8.13 -40.64 8.96
C ASN A 137 8.95 -41.85 8.56
#